data_AF-A0A3N2G022-F1
#
_entry.id   AF-A0A3N2G022-F1
#
_cell.length_a   1.000
_cell.length_b   1.000
_cell.length_c   1.000
_cell.angle_alpha   90.00
_cell.angle_beta   90.00
_cell.angle_gamma   90.00
#
_symmetry.space_group_name_H-M   'P 1'
#
loop_
_entity.id
_entity.type
_entity.pdbx_description
1 polymer ?
#
loop_
_entity_poly.entity_id
_entity_poly.type
_entity_poly.pdbx_seq_one_letter_code
_entity_poly.pdbx_strand_id
1 'polypeptide(L)'
;MTPRDENQHDSVRALQDLISAFSGPHWVHPAYVEHVLAHAADLLDAALILGGPERKRTPTLMWPRSAVFEIPNPLPVPPAAL
;
A
#
# COMPACT_ATOMS: atom_id res chain seq x y z
N MET A 1 14.94 -6.17 3.31
CA MET A 1 14.07 -6.05 2.13
C MET A 1 12.69 -6.50 2.56
N THR A 2 11.64 -5.71 2.34
CA THR A 2 10.28 -6.14 2.69
C THR A 2 9.73 -7.03 1.56
N PRO A 3 8.81 -7.97 1.83
CA PRO A 3 8.20 -8.82 0.79
C PRO A 3 7.48 -8.01 -0.30
N ARG A 4 7.11 -6.76 0.00
CA ARG A 4 6.56 -5.80 -0.97
C ARG A 4 7.61 -5.33 -1.97
N ASP A 5 8.84 -5.12 -1.51
CA ASP A 5 9.97 -4.70 -2.37
C ASP A 5 10.39 -5.84 -3.30
N GLU A 6 10.42 -7.08 -2.80
CA GLU A 6 10.75 -8.27 -3.59
C GLU A 6 9.76 -8.47 -4.74
N ASN A 7 8.45 -8.41 -4.46
CA ASN A 7 7.41 -8.52 -5.47
C ASN A 7 7.46 -7.39 -6.51
N GLN A 8 7.89 -6.19 -6.10
CA GLN A 8 8.05 -5.06 -7.01
C GLN A 8 9.27 -5.23 -7.93
N HIS A 9 10.38 -5.75 -7.41
CA HIS A 9 11.56 -6.11 -8.21
C HIS A 9 11.25 -7.20 -9.24
N ASP A 10 10.50 -8.22 -8.86
CA ASP A 10 10.06 -9.28 -9.78
C ASP A 10 9.13 -8.74 -10.87
N SER A 11 8.20 -7.84 -10.50
CA SER A 11 7.29 -7.18 -11.45
C SER A 11 8.04 -6.31 -12.47
N VAL A 12 9.04 -5.55 -12.02
CA VAL A 12 9.89 -4.73 -12.89
C VAL A 12 10.69 -5.60 -13.85
N ARG A 13 11.27 -6.71 -13.36
CA ARG A 13 11.99 -7.67 -14.21
C ARG A 13 11.06 -8.29 -15.27
N ALA A 14 9.87 -8.72 -14.89
CA ALA A 14 8.90 -9.30 -15.83
C ALA A 14 8.47 -8.30 -16.92
N LEU A 15 8.29 -7.02 -16.59
CA LEU A 15 7.98 -5.97 -17.57
C LEU A 15 9.14 -5.73 -18.55
N GLN A 16 10.38 -5.75 -18.06
CA GLN A 16 11.58 -5.63 -18.92
C GLN A 16 11.71 -6.82 -19.88
N ASP A 17 11.48 -8.04 -19.39
CA ASP A 17 11.50 -9.26 -20.21
C ASP A 17 10.42 -9.22 -21.31
N LEU A 18 9.22 -8.72 -20.96
CA LEU A 18 8.12 -8.56 -21.90
C LEU A 18 8.43 -7.52 -22.99
N ILE A 19 9.02 -6.37 -22.63
CA ILE A 19 9.48 -5.38 -23.61
C ILE A 19 10.53 -6.00 -24.54
N SER A 20 11.49 -6.74 -23.99
CA SER A 20 12.54 -7.40 -24.78
C SER A 20 11.96 -8.42 -25.77
N ALA A 21 10.98 -9.23 -25.33
CA ALA A 21 10.32 -10.23 -26.17
C ALA A 21 9.56 -9.62 -27.36
N PHE A 22 8.94 -8.45 -27.16
CA PHE A 22 8.16 -7.76 -28.20
C PHE A 22 8.98 -6.78 -29.06
N SER A 23 10.21 -6.47 -28.66
CA SER A 23 11.16 -5.65 -29.44
C SER A 23 11.86 -6.45 -30.55
N GLY A 24 11.70 -7.78 -30.53
CA GLY A 24 12.31 -8.68 -31.48
C GLY A 24 11.70 -8.58 -32.88
N PRO A 25 12.50 -8.82 -33.93
CA PRO A 25 11.99 -8.79 -35.28
C PRO A 25 11.19 -10.08 -35.52
N HIS A 26 9.88 -9.95 -35.80
CA HIS A 26 9.04 -10.87 -36.61
C HIS A 26 8.02 -11.81 -35.93
N TRP A 27 7.65 -11.66 -34.65
CA TRP A 27 6.79 -12.68 -33.99
C TRP A 27 5.36 -12.24 -33.69
N VAL A 28 5.04 -10.95 -33.84
CA VAL A 28 3.74 -10.39 -33.43
C VAL A 28 3.26 -9.36 -34.44
N HIS A 29 1.95 -9.31 -34.67
CA HIS A 29 1.33 -8.33 -35.55
C HIS A 29 1.60 -6.89 -35.06
N PRO A 30 2.01 -5.95 -35.93
CA PRO A 30 2.54 -4.63 -35.54
C PRO A 30 1.56 -3.80 -34.69
N ALA A 31 0.26 -3.85 -34.99
CA ALA A 31 -0.76 -3.15 -34.20
C ALA A 31 -0.84 -3.63 -32.74
N TYR A 32 -0.50 -4.89 -32.47
CA TYR A 32 -0.47 -5.42 -31.09
C TYR A 32 0.88 -5.15 -30.42
N VAL A 33 1.97 -5.10 -31.18
CA VAL A 33 3.31 -4.75 -30.66
C VAL A 33 3.30 -3.35 -30.06
N GLU A 34 2.78 -2.37 -30.79
CA GLU A 34 2.71 -0.99 -30.31
C GLU A 34 1.88 -0.86 -29.04
N HIS A 35 0.71 -1.51 -29.00
CA HIS A 35 -0.17 -1.51 -27.82
C HIS A 35 0.50 -2.13 -26.59
N VAL A 36 1.16 -3.28 -26.77
CA VAL A 36 1.80 -4.00 -25.67
C VAL A 36 3.02 -3.24 -25.16
N LEU A 37 3.85 -2.68 -26.06
CA LEU A 37 5.02 -1.90 -25.68
C LEU A 37 4.66 -0.60 -24.97
N ALA A 38 3.66 0.14 -25.48
CA ALA A 38 3.19 1.36 -24.84
C ALA A 38 2.67 1.08 -23.42
N HIS A 39 1.83 0.05 -23.28
CA HIS A 39 1.27 -0.28 -21.98
C HIS A 39 2.31 -0.83 -20.99
N ALA A 40 3.26 -1.63 -21.46
CA ALA A 40 4.36 -2.13 -20.62
C ALA A 40 5.29 -1.01 -20.15
N ALA A 41 5.54 0.00 -20.99
CA ALA A 41 6.32 1.17 -20.63
C ALA A 41 5.62 2.03 -19.56
N ASP A 42 4.31 2.28 -19.72
CA ASP A 42 3.52 3.02 -18.73
C ASP A 42 3.52 2.34 -17.35
N LEU A 43 3.38 1.02 -17.33
CA LEU A 43 3.41 0.22 -16.09
C LEU A 43 4.80 0.21 -15.44
N LEU A 44 5.86 0.19 -16.25
CA LEU A 44 7.24 0.27 -15.76
C LEU A 44 7.51 1.62 -15.09
N ASP A 45 7.07 2.72 -15.71
CA ASP A 45 7.21 4.07 -15.15
C ASP A 45 6.43 4.21 -13.83
N ALA A 46 5.18 3.72 -13.80
CA ALA A 46 4.38 3.69 -12.58
C ALA A 46 5.03 2.85 -11.47
N ALA A 47 5.63 1.70 -11.81
CA ALA A 47 6.32 0.84 -10.85
C ALA A 47 7.60 1.50 -10.31
N LEU A 48 8.33 2.27 -11.11
CA LEU A 48 9.50 3.04 -10.66
C LEU A 48 9.09 4.18 -9.73
N ILE A 49 7.99 4.88 -10.05
CA ILE A 49 7.45 5.98 -9.24
C ILE A 49 6.93 5.47 -7.87
N LEU A 50 6.28 4.30 -7.85
CA LEU A 50 5.77 3.68 -6.63
C LEU A 50 6.86 3.13 -5.70
N GLY A 51 8.06 2.88 -6.23
CA GLY A 51 9.26 2.52 -5.46
C GLY A 51 9.96 3.73 -4.81
N GLY A 52 9.47 4.94 -5.06
CA GLY A 52 9.88 6.15 -4.37
C GLY A 52 9.64 6.07 -2.84
N PRO A 53 10.40 6.86 -2.05
CA PRO A 53 10.45 6.72 -0.60
C PRO A 53 9.05 6.65 -0.01
N GLU A 54 8.80 5.54 0.66
CA GLU A 54 7.60 5.19 1.40
C GLU A 54 6.89 6.46 1.87
N ARG A 55 5.69 6.75 1.35
CA ARG A 55 4.87 7.87 1.83
C ARG A 55 4.72 7.69 3.34
N LYS A 56 5.55 8.39 4.12
CA LYS A 56 5.55 8.35 5.57
C LYS A 56 4.13 8.67 5.99
N ARG A 57 3.40 7.64 6.43
CA ARG A 57 2.07 7.82 7.00
C ARG A 57 2.28 8.67 8.23
N THR A 58 1.80 9.92 8.20
CA THR A 58 1.76 10.76 9.37
C THR A 58 0.88 10.06 10.39
N PRO A 59 1.38 9.79 11.61
CA PRO A 59 0.53 9.24 12.65
C PRO A 59 -0.62 10.20 12.88
N THR A 60 -1.86 9.69 12.81
CA THR A 60 -3.05 10.49 13.12
C THR A 60 -2.92 10.97 14.55
N LEU A 61 -2.92 12.30 14.74
CA LEU A 61 -2.88 12.91 16.07
C LEU A 61 -4.18 12.53 16.80
N MET A 62 -4.09 11.59 17.74
CA MET A 62 -5.20 11.26 18.61
C MET A 62 -5.26 12.29 19.74
N TRP A 63 -6.39 13.00 19.87
CA TRP A 63 -6.64 13.81 21.06
C TRP A 63 -6.59 12.91 22.31
N PRO A 64 -5.92 13.32 23.40
CA PRO A 64 -5.90 12.54 24.63
C PRO A 64 -7.34 12.39 25.13
N ARG A 65 -7.85 11.16 25.14
CA ARG A 65 -9.11 10.83 25.80
C ARG A 65 -8.81 10.76 27.29
N SER A 66 -9.05 11.84 28.02
CA SER A 66 -9.05 11.79 29.49
C SER A 66 -10.17 10.84 29.93
N ALA A 67 -9.80 9.72 30.52
CA ALA A 67 -10.76 8.87 31.22
C ALA A 67 -11.15 9.60 32.51
N VAL A 68 -12.31 10.26 32.50
CA VAL A 68 -12.94 10.72 33.74
C VAL A 68 -13.49 9.46 34.42
N PHE A 69 -12.83 9.02 35.49
CA PHE A 69 -13.41 8.05 36.41
C PHE A 69 -14.56 8.76 37.13
N GLU A 70 -15.78 8.67 36.60
CA GLU A 70 -16.96 8.97 37.40
C GLU A 70 -17.03 7.93 38.52
N ILE A 71 -16.80 8.38 39.75
CA ILE A 71 -17.04 7.57 40.94
C ILE A 71 -18.55 7.34 41.02
N PRO A 72 -19.04 6.09 40.97
CA PRO A 72 -20.47 5.83 41.11
C PRO A 72 -20.94 6.34 42.47
N ASN A 73 -22.08 7.05 42.50
CA ASN A 73 -22.68 7.47 43.77
C ASN A 73 -22.86 6.25 44.69
N PRO A 74 -22.40 6.30 45.96
CA PRO A 74 -22.61 5.20 46.89
C PRO A 74 -24.11 5.00 47.12
N LEU A 75 -24.54 3.74 47.15
CA LEU A 75 -25.91 3.38 47.49
C LEU A 75 -26.21 3.85 48.93
N PRO A 76 -27.40 4.41 49.19
CA PRO A 76 -27.77 4.83 50.54
C PRO A 76 -27.82 3.60 51.47
N VAL A 77 -27.00 3.63 52.53
CA VAL A 77 -26.95 2.55 53.52
C VAL A 77 -28.11 2.74 54.51
N PRO A 78 -28.92 1.69 54.79
CA PRO A 78 -29.94 1.80 55.83
C PRO A 78 -29.28 1.96 57.22
N PRO A 79 -29.89 2.74 58.14
CA PRO A 79 -29.35 2.91 59.48
C PRO A 79 -29.33 1.55 60.20
N ALA A 80 -28.20 1.24 60.85
CA ALA A 80 -28.07 0.04 61.66
C ALA A 80 -29.09 0.09 62.81
N ALA A 81 -29.88 -0.97 62.96
CA ALA A 81 -30.73 -1.14 64.12
C ALA A 81 -29.85 -1.35 65.36
N LEU A 82 -30.06 -0.49 66.37
CA LEU A 82 -29.51 -0.64 67.72
C LEU A 82 -30.24 -1.73 68.48
#